data_AF-A0A536SLN7-F1
#
_entry.id   AF-A0A536SLN7-F1
#
_cell.length_a   1.000
_cell.length_b   1.000
_cell.length_c   1.000
_cell.angle_alpha   90.00
_cell.angle_beta   90.00
_cell.angle_gamma   90.00
#
_symmetry.space_group_name_H-M   'P 1'
#
loop_
_entity.id
_entity.type
_entity.pdbx_description
1 polymer ?
#
loop_
_entity_poly.entity_id
_entity_poly.type
_entity_poly.pdbx_seq_one_letter_code
_entity_poly.pdbx_strand_id
1 'polypeptide(L)'
;MNSHTFRRTSMAIAIICAALLSYGYYLQYVKGLEPCPLCLVQRLFFYAVMIIFLIATVHAPRRIGARIYATLALLFAAGGAATAARQVWLQHLPADRVP
;
A
#
# COMPACT_ATOMS: atom_id res chain seq x y z
N MET A 1 23.54 1.42 2.80
CA MET A 1 22.48 2.03 3.61
C MET A 1 23.00 2.20 5.03
N ASN A 2 23.14 3.43 5.50
CA ASN A 2 23.33 3.70 6.92
C ASN A 2 22.01 3.42 7.65
N SER A 3 22.08 2.97 8.90
CA SER A 3 20.91 2.63 9.73
C SER A 3 19.94 3.82 9.87
N HIS A 4 20.46 5.04 9.96
CA HIS A 4 19.66 6.27 10.03
C HIS A 4 18.86 6.54 8.75
N THR A 5 19.48 6.38 7.57
CA THR A 5 18.80 6.58 6.29
C THR A 5 17.70 5.54 6.09
N PHE A 6 17.97 4.28 6.44
CA PHE A 6 16.98 3.21 6.32
C PHE A 6 15.73 3.48 7.17
N ARG A 7 15.91 3.82 8.46
CA ARG A 7 14.79 4.14 9.34
C ARG A 7 13.96 5.32 8.84
N ARG A 8 14.61 6.38 8.32
CA ARG A 8 13.92 7.54 7.75
C ARG A 8 13.08 7.15 6.52
N THR A 9 13.63 6.35 5.61
CA THR A 9 12.90 5.90 4.41
C THR A 9 11.71 5.02 4.77
N SER A 10 11.90 4.02 5.65
CA SER A 10 10.82 3.13 6.06
C SER A 10 9.69 3.88 6.79
N MET A 11 10.04 4.86 7.63
CA MET A 11 9.06 5.71 8.32
C MET A 11 8.31 6.63 7.34
N ALA A 12 9.00 7.24 6.37
CA ALA A 12 8.36 8.04 5.33
C ALA A 12 7.36 7.21 4.52
N ILE A 13 7.72 5.97 4.15
CA ILE A 13 6.83 5.06 3.43
C ILE A 13 5.60 4.71 4.28
N ALA A 14 5.78 4.38 5.56
CA ALA A 14 4.67 4.10 6.46
C ALA A 14 3.69 5.29 6.58
N ILE A 15 4.22 6.52 6.67
CA ILE A 15 3.41 7.76 6.70
C ILE A 15 2.64 7.93 5.39
N ILE A 16 3.28 7.72 4.24
CA ILE A 16 2.61 7.82 2.93
C ILE A 16 1.47 6.79 2.83
N CYS A 17 1.70 5.53 3.23
CA CYS A 17 0.64 4.52 3.25
C CYS A 17 -0.51 4.92 4.18
N ALA A 18 -0.22 5.51 5.34
CA ALA A 18 -1.24 5.98 6.27
C ALA A 18 -2.05 7.13 5.70
N ALA A 19 -1.41 8.08 5.02
CA ALA A 19 -2.08 9.18 4.34
C ALA A 19 -3.02 8.67 3.24
N LEU A 20 -2.57 7.71 2.41
CA LEU A 20 -3.38 7.11 1.35
C LEU A 20 -4.59 6.35 1.90
N LEU A 21 -4.41 5.56 2.96
CA LEU A 21 -5.50 4.87 3.65
C LEU A 21 -6.51 5.83 4.27
N SER A 22 -6.02 6.92 4.86
CA SER A 22 -6.84 7.97 5.45
C SER A 22 -7.65 8.70 4.38
N TYR A 23 -7.04 8.98 3.22
CA TYR A 23 -7.75 9.56 2.08
C TYR A 23 -8.85 8.62 1.55
N GLY A 24 -8.58 7.31 1.49
CA GLY A 24 -9.61 6.31 1.16
C GLY A 24 -10.78 6.30 2.16
N TYR A 25 -10.51 6.44 3.46
CA TYR A 25 -11.55 6.56 4.49
C TYR A 25 -12.32 7.87 4.39
N TYR A 26 -11.64 8.96 4.04
CA TYR A 26 -12.28 10.25 3.81
C TYR A 26 -13.30 10.16 2.67
N LEU A 27 -12.92 9.53 1.54
CA LEU A 27 -13.84 9.31 0.43
C LEU A 27 -15.04 8.44 0.83
N GLN A 28 -14.81 7.39 1.62
CA GLN A 28 -15.87 6.50 2.07
C GLN A 28 -16.84 7.17 3.04
N TYR A 29 -16.33 7.79 4.11
CA TYR A 29 -17.17 8.32 5.19
C TYR A 29 -17.65 9.75 4.97
N VAL A 30 -16.87 10.59 4.30
CA VAL A 30 -17.21 12.02 4.09
C VAL A 30 -17.91 12.23 2.75
N LYS A 31 -17.47 11.54 1.69
CA LYS A 31 -18.12 11.63 0.37
C LYS A 31 -19.20 10.57 0.15
N GLY A 32 -19.35 9.61 1.07
CA GLY A 32 -20.38 8.57 0.98
C GLY A 32 -20.19 7.62 -0.21
N LEU A 33 -18.98 7.53 -0.75
CA LEU A 33 -18.69 6.64 -1.87
C LEU A 33 -18.67 5.20 -1.37
N GLU A 34 -19.48 4.34 -1.99
CA GLU A 34 -19.48 2.92 -1.65
C GLU A 34 -18.12 2.29 -1.99
N PRO A 35 -17.48 1.57 -1.05
CA PRO A 35 -16.19 0.97 -1.30
C PRO A 35 -16.31 -0.19 -2.29
N CYS A 36 -15.55 -0.13 -3.38
CA CYS A 36 -15.49 -1.23 -4.34
C CYS A 36 -14.76 -2.45 -3.76
N PRO A 37 -15.13 -3.70 -4.12
CA PRO A 37 -14.49 -4.90 -3.57
C PRO A 37 -12.98 -4.95 -3.88
N LEU A 38 -12.55 -4.50 -5.08
CA LEU A 38 -11.14 -4.37 -5.42
C LEU A 38 -10.42 -3.34 -4.54
N CYS A 39 -11.08 -2.24 -4.20
CA CYS A 39 -10.55 -1.16 -3.36
C CYS A 39 -10.27 -1.66 -1.94
N LEU A 40 -11.14 -2.52 -1.40
CA LEU A 40 -10.92 -3.18 -0.11
C LEU A 40 -9.70 -4.10 -0.15
N VAL A 41 -9.52 -4.87 -1.24
CA VAL A 41 -8.33 -5.71 -1.41
C VAL A 41 -7.05 -4.88 -1.50
N GLN A 42 -7.07 -3.76 -2.26
CA GLN A 42 -5.95 -2.83 -2.33
C GLN A 42 -5.61 -2.24 -0.95
N ARG A 43 -6.63 -1.99 -0.12
CA ARG A 43 -6.47 -1.53 1.26
C ARG A 43 -5.72 -2.54 2.12
N LEU A 44 -6.03 -3.83 1.99
CA LEU A 44 -5.34 -4.91 2.70
C LEU A 44 -3.85 -4.97 2.31
N PHE A 45 -3.54 -4.77 1.01
CA PHE A 45 -2.15 -4.68 0.56
C PHE A 45 -1.42 -3.48 1.20
N PHE A 46 -2.06 -2.32 1.29
CA PHE A 46 -1.46 -1.16 1.98
C PHE A 46 -1.23 -1.41 3.47
N TYR A 47 -2.14 -2.08 4.16
CA TYR A 47 -1.93 -2.48 5.56
C TYR A 47 -0.75 -3.43 5.72
N ALA A 48 -0.64 -4.44 4.86
CA ALA A 48 0.48 -5.38 4.88
C ALA A 48 1.83 -4.65 4.68
N VAL A 49 1.93 -3.79 3.66
CA VAL A 49 3.13 -2.99 3.39
C VAL A 49 3.48 -2.08 4.58
N MET A 50 2.48 -1.41 5.16
CA MET A 50 2.69 -0.54 6.32
C MET A 50 3.24 -1.30 7.52
N ILE A 51 2.66 -2.47 7.84
CA ILE A 51 3.10 -3.31 8.97
C ILE A 51 4.54 -3.78 8.74
N ILE A 52 4.87 -4.23 7.52
CA ILE A 52 6.23 -4.65 7.16
C ILE A 52 7.24 -3.52 7.38
N PHE A 53 6.92 -2.29 6.92
CA PHE A 53 7.81 -1.15 7.11
C PHE A 53 7.89 -0.68 8.56
N LEU A 54 6.80 -0.73 9.33
CA LEU A 54 6.82 -0.45 10.77
C LEU A 54 7.73 -1.43 11.51
N ILE A 55 7.59 -2.73 11.26
CA ILE A 55 8.48 -3.75 11.84
C ILE A 55 9.93 -3.49 11.41
N ALA A 56 10.17 -3.15 10.15
CA ALA A 56 11.50 -2.81 9.64
C ALA A 56 12.10 -1.58 10.35
N THR A 57 11.29 -0.56 10.68
CA THR A 57 11.77 0.64 11.41
C THR A 57 12.20 0.33 12.85
N VAL A 58 11.51 -0.60 13.52
CA VAL A 58 11.81 -1.03 14.89
C VAL A 58 13.01 -1.97 14.92
N HIS A 59 13.06 -2.95 14.02
CA HIS A 59 14.11 -3.97 13.98
C HIS A 59 15.47 -3.39 13.51
N ALA A 60 15.46 -2.28 12.75
CA ALA A 60 16.64 -1.58 12.23
C ALA A 60 17.78 -2.51 11.72
N PRO A 61 17.46 -3.50 10.86
CA PRO A 61 18.44 -4.51 10.45
C PRO A 61 19.58 -3.92 9.62
N ARG A 62 20.73 -4.63 9.61
CA ARG A 62 21.84 -4.36 8.69
C ARG A 62 21.42 -4.65 7.23
N ARG A 63 22.34 -4.48 6.28
CA ARG A 63 22.11 -4.57 4.82
C ARG A 63 21.25 -5.76 4.34
N ILE A 64 21.43 -6.96 4.90
CA ILE A 64 20.72 -8.17 4.44
C ILE A 64 19.25 -8.13 4.88
N GLY A 65 18.97 -7.87 6.16
CA GLY A 65 17.58 -7.78 6.63
C GLY A 65 16.83 -6.64 5.95
N ALA A 66 17.47 -5.49 5.71
CA ALA A 66 16.89 -4.40 4.94
C ALA A 66 16.45 -4.82 3.52
N ARG A 67 17.23 -5.68 2.84
CA ARG A 67 16.84 -6.23 1.53
C ARG A 67 15.64 -7.16 1.63
N ILE A 68 15.59 -8.03 2.65
CA ILE A 68 14.47 -8.97 2.86
C ILE A 68 13.15 -8.20 3.08
N TYR A 69 13.17 -7.18 3.94
CA TYR A 69 11.99 -6.33 4.15
C TYR A 69 11.59 -5.59 2.87
N ALA A 70 12.56 -5.08 2.11
CA ALA A 70 12.28 -4.38 0.85
C ALA A 70 11.69 -5.32 -0.22
N THR A 71 12.21 -6.54 -0.36
CA THR A 71 11.68 -7.52 -1.32
C THR A 71 10.28 -7.99 -0.92
N LEU A 72 10.05 -8.21 0.38
CA LEU A 72 8.74 -8.59 0.87
C LEU A 72 7.72 -7.46 0.62
N ALA A 73 8.08 -6.22 0.97
CA ALA A 73 7.24 -5.06 0.69
C ALA A 73 6.98 -4.88 -0.81
N LEU A 74 7.97 -5.14 -1.67
CA LEU A 74 7.83 -5.06 -3.12
C LEU A 74 6.81 -6.08 -3.64
N LEU A 75 6.79 -7.31 -3.11
CA LEU A 75 5.81 -8.34 -3.49
C LEU A 75 4.38 -7.89 -3.16
N PHE A 76 4.14 -7.36 -1.96
CA PHE A 76 2.83 -6.85 -1.58
C PHE A 76 2.44 -5.58 -2.38
N ALA A 77 3.41 -4.69 -2.65
CA ALA A 77 3.19 -3.51 -3.48
C ALA A 77 2.84 -3.89 -4.92
N ALA A 78 3.47 -4.93 -5.49
CA ALA A 78 3.13 -5.46 -6.80
C ALA A 78 1.70 -6.02 -6.84
N GLY A 79 1.27 -6.72 -5.78
CA GLY A 79 -0.12 -7.16 -5.63
C GLY A 79 -1.11 -5.99 -5.61
N GLY A 80 -0.82 -4.95 -4.81
CA GLY A 80 -1.61 -3.71 -4.77
C GLY A 80 -1.66 -3.00 -6.12
N ALA A 81 -0.53 -2.91 -6.82
CA ALA A 81 -0.44 -2.31 -8.15
C ALA A 81 -1.26 -3.10 -9.20
N ALA A 82 -1.25 -4.43 -9.13
CA ALA A 82 -2.06 -5.27 -10.02
C ALA A 82 -3.56 -5.05 -9.79
N THR A 83 -3.99 -4.97 -8.53
CA THR A 83 -5.40 -4.66 -8.20
C THR A 83 -5.80 -3.26 -8.65
N ALA A 84 -4.93 -2.26 -8.49
CA ALA A 84 -5.17 -0.89 -8.93
C ALA A 84 -5.25 -0.79 -10.46
N ALA A 85 -4.34 -1.47 -11.18
CA ALA A 85 -4.36 -1.52 -12.64
C ALA A 85 -5.66 -2.14 -13.15
N ARG A 86 -6.14 -3.21 -12.49
CA ARG A 86 -7.44 -3.82 -12.82
C ARG A 86 -8.60 -2.88 -12.53
N GLN A 87 -8.56 -2.11 -11.44
CA GLN A 87 -9.57 -1.09 -11.14
C GLN A 87 -9.58 0.00 -12.22
N VAL A 88 -8.43 0.52 -12.62
CA VAL A 88 -8.33 1.53 -13.69
C VAL A 88 -8.86 0.98 -15.02
N TRP A 89 -8.57 -0.29 -15.32
CA TRP A 89 -9.11 -0.95 -16.51
C TRP A 89 -10.65 -1.03 -16.48
N LEU A 90 -11.24 -1.43 -15.35
CA LEU A 90 -12.70 -1.45 -15.17
C LEU A 90 -13.32 -0.06 -15.25
N GLN A 91 -12.63 0.99 -14.78
CA GLN A 91 -13.10 2.38 -14.89
C GLN A 91 -13.14 2.92 -16.33
N HIS A 92 -12.37 2.32 -17.25
CA HIS A 92 -12.38 2.69 -18.67
C HIS A 92 -13.42 1.92 -19.50
N LEU A 93 -14.04 0.88 -18.95
CA LEU A 93 -15.07 0.12 -19.66
C LEU A 93 -16.42 0.86 -19.61
N PRO A 94 -17.18 0.90 -20.72
CA PRO A 94 -18.56 1.40 -20.70
C PRO A 94 -19.44 0.51 -19.79
N ALA A 95 -20.43 1.13 -19.14
CA ALA A 95 -21.27 0.49 -18.11
C ALA A 95 -21.98 -0.79 -18.58
N ASP A 96 -22.17 -0.99 -19.89
CA ASP A 96 -22.82 -2.16 -20.49
C ASP A 96 -21.91 -3.40 -20.61
N ARG A 97 -20.62 -3.29 -20.25
CA ARG A 97 -19.61 -4.35 -20.41
C ARG A 97 -18.91 -4.74 -19.10
N VAL A 98 -19.30 -4.15 -17.97
CA VAL A 98 -18.78 -4.57 -16.65
C VAL A 98 -19.40 -5.92 -16.28
N PRO A 99 -18.60 -6.97 -16.05
CA PRO A 99 -19.08 -8.32 -15.73
C PRO A 99 -19.66 -8.44 -14.32
#